data_AF-A0A950SW22-F1
#
_entry.id   AF-A0A950SW22-F1
#
_cell.length_a   1.000
_cell.length_b   1.000
_cell.length_c   1.000
_cell.angle_alpha   90.00
_cell.angle_beta   90.00
_cell.angle_gamma   90.00
#
_symmetry.space_group_name_H-M   'P 1'
#
loop_
_entity.id
_entity.type
_entity.pdbx_description
1 polymer ?
#
loop_
_entity_poly.entity_id
_entity_poly.type
_entity_poly.pdbx_seq_one_letter_code
_entity_poly.pdbx_strand_id
1 'polypeptide(L)'
;MALLEDVFKGNAITGVAVGAAALFFGPTVLPTIGRALRPVAKTVIKGGIMLYRETVAGIGELTTDLVAEAKSELEHVGSAGREALGARASTPQQGSREKH
;
A
#
# COMPACT_ATOMS: atom_id res chain seq x y z
N MET A 1 -9.06 -4.32 -27.85
CA MET A 1 -10.16 -4.85 -28.68
C MET A 1 -9.81 -4.99 -30.16
N ALA A 2 -8.54 -4.92 -30.57
CA ALA A 2 -8.15 -4.98 -31.98
C ALA A 2 -8.50 -6.33 -32.66
N LEU A 3 -8.28 -7.45 -31.97
CA LEU A 3 -8.50 -8.79 -32.55
C LEU A 3 -9.96 -9.09 -32.87
N LEU A 4 -10.91 -8.63 -32.04
CA LEU A 4 -12.33 -8.80 -32.34
C LEU A 4 -12.73 -7.87 -33.49
N GLU A 5 -12.22 -6.64 -33.51
CA GLU A 5 -12.54 -5.67 -34.55
C GLU A 5 -12.02 -6.11 -35.94
N ASP A 6 -10.85 -6.72 -36.01
CA ASP A 6 -10.27 -7.26 -37.26
C ASP A 6 -11.05 -8.48 -37.77
N VAL A 7 -11.57 -9.32 -36.88
CA VAL A 7 -12.42 -10.48 -37.25
C VAL A 7 -13.80 -10.03 -37.74
N PHE A 8 -14.35 -8.94 -37.20
CA PHE A 8 -15.65 -8.38 -37.61
C PHE A 8 -15.57 -7.39 -38.80
N LYS A 9 -14.44 -6.70 -39.01
CA LYS A 9 -14.16 -5.88 -40.21
C LYS A 9 -13.70 -6.73 -41.40
N GLY A 10 -13.19 -7.94 -41.15
CA GLY A 10 -12.89 -8.92 -42.18
C GLY A 10 -14.16 -9.53 -42.81
N ASN A 11 -13.99 -10.23 -43.94
CA ASN A 11 -15.08 -10.94 -44.61
C ASN A 11 -15.85 -11.83 -43.61
N ALA A 12 -17.19 -11.76 -43.60
CA ALA A 12 -18.04 -12.51 -42.66
C ALA A 12 -17.76 -14.02 -42.67
N ILE A 13 -17.33 -14.56 -43.82
CA ILE A 13 -16.89 -15.95 -43.98
C ILE A 13 -15.69 -16.27 -43.09
N THR A 14 -14.74 -15.34 -42.93
CA THR A 14 -13.57 -15.51 -42.05
C THR A 14 -13.99 -15.56 -40.59
N GLY A 15 -14.90 -14.68 -40.16
CA GLY A 15 -15.43 -14.69 -38.79
C GLY A 15 -16.14 -16.00 -38.46
N VAL A 16 -16.95 -16.51 -39.40
CA VAL A 16 -17.62 -17.81 -39.27
C VAL A 16 -16.61 -18.97 -39.24
N ALA A 17 -15.60 -18.96 -40.11
CA ALA A 17 -14.58 -20.00 -40.15
C ALA A 17 -13.75 -20.05 -38.86
N VAL A 18 -13.34 -18.89 -38.34
CA VAL A 18 -12.62 -18.78 -37.06
C VAL A 18 -13.50 -19.23 -35.91
N GLY A 19 -14.77 -18.82 -35.87
CA GLY A 19 -15.73 -19.26 -34.87
C GLY A 19 -15.95 -20.78 -34.89
N ALA A 20 -16.14 -21.36 -36.07
CA ALA A 20 -16.29 -22.81 -36.23
C ALA A 20 -15.04 -23.57 -35.79
N ALA A 21 -13.85 -23.09 -36.18
CA ALA A 21 -12.58 -23.67 -35.73
C ALA A 21 -12.41 -23.56 -34.21
N ALA A 22 -12.79 -22.45 -33.60
CA ALA A 22 -12.74 -22.27 -32.15
C ALA A 22 -13.70 -23.22 -31.42
N LEU A 23 -14.88 -23.53 -31.97
CA LEU A 23 -15.80 -24.50 -31.37
C LEU A 23 -15.28 -25.94 -31.47
N PHE A 24 -14.70 -26.31 -32.62
CA PHE A 24 -14.17 -27.67 -32.83
C PHE A 24 -12.87 -27.91 -32.07
N PHE A 25 -11.91 -26.99 -32.14
CA PHE A 25 -10.58 -27.15 -31.55
C PHE A 25 -10.45 -26.52 -30.17
N GLY A 26 -11.40 -25.66 -29.77
CA GLY A 26 -11.39 -24.97 -28.48
C GLY A 26 -11.22 -25.93 -27.29
N PRO A 27 -12.00 -27.01 -27.17
CA PRO A 27 -11.88 -27.95 -26.06
C PRO A 27 -10.49 -28.59 -25.91
N THR A 28 -9.72 -28.68 -27.00
CA THR A 28 -8.37 -29.25 -27.00
C THR A 28 -7.28 -28.18 -26.82
N VAL A 29 -7.45 -27.03 -27.45
CA VAL A 29 -6.46 -25.95 -27.48
C VAL A 29 -6.52 -25.09 -26.21
N LEU A 30 -7.71 -24.74 -25.71
CA LEU A 30 -7.88 -23.95 -24.48
C LEU A 30 -7.20 -24.58 -23.25
N PRO A 31 -7.38 -25.88 -22.92
CA PRO A 31 -6.71 -26.43 -21.74
C PRO A 31 -5.19 -26.51 -21.91
N THR A 32 -4.68 -26.64 -23.14
CA THR A 32 -3.24 -26.66 -23.42
C THR A 32 -2.61 -25.30 -23.12
N ILE A 33 -3.21 -24.23 -23.68
CA ILE A 33 -2.78 -22.86 -23.39
C ILE A 33 -2.99 -22.53 -21.90
N GLY A 34 -4.14 -22.94 -21.34
CA GLY A 34 -4.46 -22.71 -19.93
C GLY A 34 -3.48 -23.38 -18.96
N ARG A 35 -2.97 -24.57 -19.28
CA ARG A 35 -1.92 -25.24 -18.50
C ARG A 35 -0.59 -24.49 -18.55
N ALA A 36 -0.24 -23.92 -19.70
CA ALA A 36 0.97 -23.11 -19.85
C ALA A 36 0.88 -21.75 -19.15
N LEU A 37 -0.29 -21.09 -19.17
CA LEU A 37 -0.49 -19.78 -18.56
C LEU A 37 -0.80 -19.85 -17.05
N ARG A 38 -1.37 -20.95 -16.55
CA ARG A 38 -1.64 -21.15 -15.11
C ARG A 38 -0.46 -20.84 -14.19
N PRO A 39 0.77 -21.33 -14.43
CA PRO A 39 1.91 -21.00 -13.56
C PRO A 39 2.22 -19.51 -13.57
N VAL A 40 2.15 -18.83 -14.73
CA VAL A 40 2.37 -17.38 -14.84
C VAL A 40 1.32 -16.60 -14.05
N ALA A 41 0.04 -16.96 -14.20
CA ALA A 41 -1.03 -16.35 -13.41
C ALA A 41 -0.79 -16.56 -11.90
N LYS A 42 -0.39 -17.78 -11.49
CA LYS A 42 -0.08 -18.07 -10.09
C LYS A 42 1.10 -17.27 -9.56
N THR A 43 2.16 -17.08 -10.33
CA THR A 43 3.31 -16.26 -9.89
C THR A 43 2.93 -14.80 -9.75
N VAL A 44 2.12 -14.26 -10.65
CA VAL A 44 1.60 -12.89 -10.55
C VAL A 44 0.74 -12.73 -9.29
N ILE A 45 -0.22 -13.65 -9.06
CA ILE A 45 -1.09 -13.60 -7.89
C ILE A 45 -0.26 -13.70 -6.60
N LYS A 46 0.63 -14.70 -6.50
CA LYS A 46 1.44 -14.93 -5.30
C LYS A 46 2.42 -13.78 -5.06
N GLY A 47 3.02 -13.25 -6.14
CA GLY A 47 3.90 -12.08 -6.07
C GLY A 47 3.17 -10.83 -5.58
N GLY A 48 1.97 -10.57 -6.11
CA GLY A 48 1.12 -9.46 -5.66
C GLY A 48 0.73 -9.58 -4.19
N ILE A 49 0.37 -10.79 -3.72
CA ILE A 49 0.08 -11.04 -2.31
C ILE A 49 1.32 -10.79 -1.44
N MET A 50 2.49 -11.27 -1.86
CA MET A 50 3.73 -11.08 -1.09
C MET A 50 4.06 -9.59 -0.96
N LEU A 51 4.03 -8.86 -2.08
CA LEU A 51 4.29 -7.42 -2.10
C LEU A 51 3.30 -6.68 -1.20
N TYR A 52 2.00 -6.98 -1.32
CA TYR A 52 0.97 -6.38 -0.46
C TYR A 52 1.25 -6.61 1.02
N ARG A 53 1.59 -7.83 1.42
CA ARG A 53 1.90 -8.17 2.82
C ARG A 53 3.10 -7.39 3.35
N GLU A 54 4.15 -7.26 2.54
CA GLU A 54 5.35 -6.51 2.89
C GLU A 54 5.06 -5.01 3.02
N THR A 55 4.31 -4.44 2.08
CA THR A 55 3.92 -3.02 2.14
C THR A 55 3.04 -2.72 3.35
N VAL A 56 2.07 -3.59 3.67
CA VAL A 56 1.19 -3.42 4.84
C VAL A 56 1.97 -3.55 6.15
N ALA A 57 2.92 -4.49 6.23
CA ALA A 57 3.78 -4.63 7.40
C ALA A 57 4.63 -3.35 7.63
N GLY A 58 5.25 -2.83 6.56
CA GLY A 58 6.03 -1.59 6.64
C GLY A 58 5.20 -0.37 7.02
N ILE A 59 3.94 -0.27 6.56
CA ILE A 59 3.03 0.81 6.97
C ILE A 59 2.72 0.74 8.48
N GLY A 60 2.56 -0.47 9.02
CA GLY A 60 2.30 -0.67 10.46
C GLY A 60 3.47 -0.20 11.34
N GLU A 61 4.70 -0.52 10.96
CA GLU A 61 5.91 -0.06 11.64
C GLU A 61 6.04 1.46 11.58
N LEU A 62 5.92 2.07 10.39
CA LEU A 62 5.96 3.53 10.23
C LEU A 62 4.89 4.23 11.08
N THR A 63 3.67 3.69 11.11
CA THR A 63 2.58 4.24 11.93
C THR A 63 2.90 4.14 13.42
N THR A 64 3.48 3.02 13.85
CA THR A 64 3.88 2.82 15.25
C THR A 64 4.96 3.81 15.66
N ASP A 65 5.96 4.03 14.80
CA ASP A 65 7.03 5.01 15.03
C ASP A 65 6.48 6.45 15.11
N LEU A 66 5.61 6.84 14.17
CA LEU A 66 4.92 8.14 14.17
C LEU A 66 4.10 8.36 15.45
N VAL A 67 3.36 7.34 15.91
CA VAL A 67 2.57 7.41 17.15
C VAL A 67 3.49 7.54 18.37
N ALA A 68 4.61 6.80 18.40
CA ALA A 68 5.58 6.88 19.48
C ALA A 68 6.24 8.28 19.54
N GLU A 69 6.60 8.84 18.39
CA GLU A 69 7.16 10.19 18.28
C GLU A 69 6.15 11.25 18.74
N ALA A 70 4.91 11.23 18.24
CA ALA A 70 3.88 12.17 18.66
C ALA A 70 3.57 12.08 20.17
N LYS A 71 3.57 10.87 20.74
CA LYS A 71 3.41 10.68 22.18
C LYS A 71 4.57 11.29 22.96
N SER A 72 5.81 11.07 22.51
CA SER A 72 7.00 11.66 23.11
C SER A 72 6.95 13.19 23.05
N GLU A 73 6.49 13.78 21.94
CA GLU A 73 6.33 15.23 21.83
C GLU A 73 5.28 15.77 22.81
N LEU A 74 4.12 15.12 22.93
CA LEU A 74 3.08 15.52 23.89
C LEU A 74 3.56 15.44 25.34
N GLU A 75 4.30 14.38 25.68
CA GLU A 75 4.92 14.23 26.99
C GLU A 75 6.00 15.30 27.22
N HIS A 76 6.82 15.59 26.21
CA HIS A 76 7.86 16.62 26.28
C HIS A 76 7.28 18.03 26.46
N VAL A 77 6.21 18.37 25.73
CA VAL A 77 5.44 19.62 25.88
C VAL A 77 4.82 19.71 27.28
N GLY A 78 4.29 18.60 27.80
CA GLY A 78 3.76 18.51 29.16
C GLY A 78 4.83 18.70 30.24
N SER A 79 6.02 18.12 30.06
CA SER A 79 7.15 18.30 30.98
C SER A 79 7.77 19.69 30.89
N ALA A 80 7.89 20.28 29.70
CA ALA A 80 8.38 21.65 29.53
C ALA A 80 7.45 22.67 30.22
N GLY A 81 6.14 22.44 30.19
CA GLY A 81 5.18 23.21 30.99
C GLY A 81 5.42 23.07 32.50
N ARG A 82 5.68 21.86 32.99
CA ARG A 82 5.94 21.59 34.41
C ARG A 82 7.29 22.14 34.88
N GLU A 83 8.30 22.12 34.03
CA GLU A 83 9.63 22.67 34.31
C GLU A 83 9.59 24.21 34.35
N ALA A 84 8.85 24.85 33.45
CA ALA A 84 8.60 26.30 33.49
C ALA A 84 7.80 26.74 34.75
N LEU A 85 6.86 25.91 35.22
CA LEU A 85 6.16 26.14 36.49
C LEU A 85 7.06 25.89 37.72
N GLY A 86 7.94 24.90 37.68
CA GLY A 86 8.93 24.63 38.74
C GLY A 86 10.02 25.69 38.85
N ALA A 87 10.50 26.21 37.73
CA ALA A 87 11.47 27.31 37.68
C ALA A 87 10.88 28.62 38.22
N ARG A 88 9.60 28.91 37.96
CA ARG A 88 8.91 30.07 38.54
C ARG A 88 8.68 29.95 40.05
N ALA A 89 8.53 28.74 40.57
CA ALA A 89 8.34 28.49 42.00
C ALA A 89 9.66 28.53 42.81
N SER A 90 10.81 28.39 42.14
CA SER A 90 12.12 28.31 42.77
C SER A 90 12.98 29.57 42.66
N THR A 91 12.49 30.66 42.04
CA THR A 91 13.11 31.98 42.15
C THR A 91 13.06 32.44 43.62
N PRO A 92 14.19 32.45 44.36
CA PRO A 92 14.21 33.09 45.67
C PRO A 92 14.08 34.58 45.40
N GLN A 93 13.16 35.22 46.12
CA GLN A 93 13.05 36.67 46.21
C GLN A 93 14.36 37.25 46.77
N GLN A 94 15.41 37.36 45.96
CA GLN A 94 16.65 38.04 46.31
C GLN A 94 16.45 39.53 46.01
N GLY A 95 15.79 40.19 46.95
CA GLY A 95 15.54 41.63 46.96
C GLY A 95 15.45 42.13 48.40
N SER A 96 16.35 41.65 49.25
CA SER A 96 16.54 42.16 50.60
C SER A 96 17.21 43.54 50.51
N ARG A 97 16.48 44.54 51.00
CA ARG A 97 17.00 45.62 51.85
C ARG A 97 18.33 46.26 51.41
N GLU A 98 18.24 47.35 50.65
CA GLU A 98 19.04 48.54 50.96
C GLU A 98 18.10 49.58 51.57
N LYS A 99 18.10 49.59 52.91
CA LYS A 99 17.70 50.74 53.72
C LYS A 99 18.92 51.09 54.56
N HIS A 100 19.15 52.40 54.68
CA HIS A 100 20.13 53.14 55.49
C HIS A 100 21.45 53.46 54.80
#